data_AF-A0A6G3XTT4-F1
#
_entry.id   AF-A0A6G3XTT4-F1
#
_cell.length_a   1.000
_cell.length_b   1.000
_cell.length_c   1.000
_cell.angle_alpha   90.00
_cell.angle_beta   90.00
_cell.angle_gamma   90.00
#
_symmetry.space_group_name_H-M   'P 1'
#
loop_
_entity.id
_entity.type
_entity.pdbx_description
1 polymer ?
#
loop_
_entity_poly.entity_id
_entity_poly.type
_entity_poly.pdbx_seq_one_letter_code
_entity_poly.pdbx_strand_id
1 'polypeptide(L)'
;MPELSQESERGRPAPPFGVAEVTGPSMVPTLYHGDRLLVHYGARVRPGDVVVLRHPFQQDLLVVKRVAQRRESGWWVLGDNAYAGGDSTDYGVVPDDLVLGRVRFRYRPRRPDRRSPWALLGWALSAARPVFSGRSGRAASRRLRAR
;
A
#
# COMPACT_ATOMS: atom_id res chain seq x y z
N MET A 1 4.21 36.07 -31.30
CA MET A 1 3.43 34.94 -31.85
C MET A 1 4.33 34.22 -32.83
N PRO A 2 4.82 33.04 -32.42
CA PRO A 2 4.17 31.81 -32.87
C PRO A 2 3.71 30.97 -31.68
N GLU A 3 2.41 30.68 -31.67
CA GLU A 3 1.86 29.47 -31.07
C GLU A 3 2.32 28.27 -31.92
N LEU A 4 2.64 27.16 -31.27
CA LEU A 4 2.52 25.76 -31.71
C LEU A 4 3.35 24.92 -30.73
N SER A 5 2.82 23.75 -30.33
CA SER A 5 3.53 22.61 -29.69
C SER A 5 3.36 22.35 -28.18
N GLN A 6 2.24 22.68 -27.53
CA GLN A 6 2.01 22.25 -26.12
C GLN A 6 0.69 21.45 -25.92
N GLU A 7 0.16 20.83 -26.97
CA GLU A 7 -1.14 20.12 -26.88
C GLU A 7 -1.07 18.58 -26.93
N SER A 8 0.13 17.97 -26.94
CA SER A 8 0.26 16.50 -27.10
C SER A 8 0.62 15.69 -25.85
N GLU A 9 0.71 16.27 -24.64
CA GLU A 9 0.97 15.48 -23.41
C GLU A 9 -0.29 15.13 -22.61
N ARG A 10 -1.50 15.42 -23.13
CA ARG A 10 -2.74 14.91 -22.54
C ARG A 10 -3.03 13.51 -23.06
N GLY A 11 -2.71 12.50 -22.25
CA GLY A 11 -3.44 11.23 -22.31
C GLY A 11 -2.66 9.99 -22.71
N ARG A 12 -1.36 9.87 -22.40
CA ARG A 12 -0.85 8.50 -22.19
C ARG A 12 -1.52 7.96 -20.92
N PRO A 13 -2.35 6.90 -21.01
CA PRO A 13 -2.89 6.28 -19.81
C PRO A 13 -1.70 5.90 -18.94
N ALA A 14 -1.70 6.36 -17.68
CA ALA A 14 -0.68 5.98 -16.72
C ALA A 14 -0.58 4.45 -16.73
N PRO A 15 0.63 3.88 -16.68
CA PRO A 15 0.77 2.43 -16.70
C PRO A 15 -0.05 1.85 -15.55
N PRO A 16 -0.76 0.73 -15.77
CA PRO A 16 -1.59 0.12 -14.73
C PRO A 16 -0.75 -0.32 -13.53
N PHE A 17 0.57 -0.37 -13.66
CA PHE A 17 1.50 -0.70 -12.58
C PHE A 17 2.52 0.40 -12.34
N GLY A 18 2.88 0.58 -11.07
CA GLY A 18 4.01 1.42 -10.64
C GLY A 18 4.73 0.84 -9.43
N VAL A 19 5.84 1.49 -9.09
CA VAL A 19 6.66 1.12 -7.94
C VAL A 19 6.57 2.20 -6.88
N ALA A 20 6.40 1.80 -5.62
CA ALA A 20 6.47 2.68 -4.46
C ALA A 20 7.48 2.13 -3.45
N GLU A 21 8.15 3.01 -2.72
CA GLU A 21 9.01 2.63 -1.60
C GLU A 21 8.26 2.83 -0.28
N VAL A 22 8.43 1.90 0.65
CA VAL A 22 7.81 1.98 1.98
C VAL A 22 8.64 2.88 2.88
N THR A 23 8.01 3.93 3.40
CA THR A 23 8.59 4.80 4.42
C THR A 23 7.83 4.64 5.73
N GLY A 24 8.55 4.60 6.86
CA GLY A 24 7.96 4.48 8.19
C GLY A 24 7.53 3.05 8.61
N PRO A 25 7.06 2.90 9.86
CA PRO A 25 6.80 1.59 10.46
C PRO A 25 5.33 1.15 10.45
N SER A 26 4.42 1.88 9.79
CA SER A 26 2.96 1.68 9.97
C SER A 26 2.42 0.34 9.48
N MET A 27 3.16 -0.32 8.60
CA MET A 27 2.76 -1.60 7.99
C MET A 27 3.59 -2.78 8.50
N VAL A 28 4.43 -2.58 9.53
CA VAL A 28 5.15 -3.68 10.19
C VAL A 28 4.14 -4.60 10.88
N PRO A 29 4.26 -5.94 10.79
CA PRO A 29 5.37 -6.72 10.20
C PRO A 29 5.20 -7.08 8.72
N THR A 30 4.12 -6.65 8.06
CA THR A 30 3.87 -6.99 6.65
C THR A 30 4.87 -6.32 5.72
N LEU A 31 5.09 -5.02 5.91
CA LEU A 31 6.03 -4.20 5.14
C LEU A 31 7.01 -3.52 6.09
N TYR A 32 8.27 -3.49 5.69
CA TYR A 32 9.33 -2.80 6.41
C TYR A 32 9.79 -1.59 5.61
N HIS A 33 10.35 -0.61 6.31
CA HIS A 33 11.00 0.53 5.69
C HIS A 33 12.04 0.07 4.64
N GLY A 34 12.00 0.70 3.46
CA GLY A 34 12.85 0.36 2.31
C GLY A 34 12.37 -0.84 1.49
N ASP A 35 11.28 -1.51 1.88
CA ASP A 35 10.61 -2.47 0.98
C ASP A 35 10.10 -1.71 -0.26
N ARG A 36 10.25 -2.29 -1.44
CA ARG A 36 9.65 -1.78 -2.68
C ARG A 36 8.39 -2.55 -3.02
N LEU A 37 7.38 -1.84 -3.47
CA LEU A 37 6.04 -2.35 -3.73
C LEU A 37 5.75 -2.30 -5.22
N LEU A 38 5.16 -3.38 -5.75
CA LEU A 38 4.47 -3.35 -7.03
C LEU A 38 3.00 -3.00 -6.79
N VAL A 39 2.60 -1.81 -7.25
CA VAL A 39 1.26 -1.27 -7.10
C VAL A 39 0.51 -1.46 -8.42
N HIS A 40 -0.73 -1.94 -8.35
CA HIS A 40 -1.66 -2.02 -9.46
C HIS A 40 -2.70 -0.90 -9.30
N TYR A 41 -2.55 0.18 -10.09
CA TYR A 41 -3.44 1.33 -10.07
C TYR A 41 -4.79 0.99 -10.71
N GLY A 42 -5.88 1.53 -10.15
CA GLY A 42 -7.25 1.26 -10.62
C GLY A 42 -7.75 -0.17 -10.38
N ALA A 43 -6.98 -1.01 -9.68
CA ALA A 43 -7.39 -2.37 -9.36
C ALA A 43 -8.58 -2.39 -8.39
N ARG A 44 -9.48 -3.37 -8.54
CA ARG A 44 -10.58 -3.58 -7.60
C ARG A 44 -10.05 -3.92 -6.21
N VAL A 45 -10.37 -3.06 -5.25
CA VAL A 45 -9.99 -3.16 -3.83
C VAL A 45 -11.00 -4.00 -3.06
N ARG A 46 -10.51 -4.80 -2.11
CA ARG A 46 -11.32 -5.62 -1.19
C ARG A 46 -10.80 -5.51 0.25
N PRO A 47 -11.64 -5.80 1.26
CA PRO A 47 -11.16 -5.99 2.62
C PRO A 47 -9.98 -6.97 2.70
N GLY A 48 -8.97 -6.61 3.48
CA GLY A 48 -7.70 -7.31 3.62
C GLY A 48 -6.61 -6.87 2.65
N ASP A 49 -6.93 -6.13 1.58
CA ASP A 49 -5.93 -5.63 0.63
C ASP A 49 -5.03 -4.57 1.27
N VAL A 50 -3.77 -4.54 0.88
CA VAL A 50 -2.87 -3.42 1.15
C VAL A 50 -2.96 -2.46 -0.02
N VAL A 51 -3.18 -1.19 0.25
CA VAL A 51 -3.43 -0.15 -0.75
C VAL A 51 -2.50 1.03 -0.55
N VAL A 52 -2.22 1.72 -1.66
CA VAL A 52 -1.62 3.05 -1.66
C VAL A 52 -2.75 4.06 -1.81
N LEU A 53 -2.79 5.06 -0.94
CA LEU A 53 -3.80 6.11 -0.96
C LEU A 53 -3.18 7.48 -0.70
N ARG A 54 -3.84 8.54 -1.18
CA ARG A 54 -3.54 9.93 -0.82
C ARG A 54 -4.08 10.22 0.56
N HIS A 55 -3.28 10.85 1.41
CA HIS A 55 -3.71 11.21 2.75
C HIS A 55 -4.84 12.26 2.70
N PRO A 56 -5.99 12.06 3.38
CA PRO A 56 -7.17 12.92 3.25
C PRO A 56 -6.91 14.41 3.54
N PHE A 57 -6.02 14.70 4.50
CA PHE A 57 -5.67 16.07 4.89
C PHE A 57 -4.32 16.55 4.34
N GLN A 58 -3.58 15.71 3.61
CA GLN A 58 -2.24 16.03 3.10
C GLN A 58 -2.11 15.43 1.69
N GLN A 59 -2.59 16.15 0.68
CA GLN A 59 -2.82 15.60 -0.66
C GLN A 59 -1.55 15.17 -1.41
N ASP A 60 -0.39 15.72 -1.02
CA ASP A 60 0.93 15.36 -1.54
C ASP A 60 1.54 14.14 -0.84
N LEU A 61 0.95 13.69 0.27
CA LEU A 61 1.42 12.54 1.04
C LEU A 61 0.72 11.27 0.60
N LEU A 62 1.49 10.33 0.05
CA LEU A 62 1.04 8.97 -0.19
C LEU A 62 1.32 8.09 1.02
N VAL A 63 0.31 7.33 1.46
CA VAL A 63 0.45 6.39 2.57
C VAL A 63 0.03 4.99 2.14
N VAL A 64 0.64 4.00 2.78
CA VAL A 64 0.32 2.58 2.58
C VAL A 64 -0.41 2.07 3.81
N LYS A 65 -1.62 1.53 3.62
CA LYS A 65 -2.47 1.01 4.70
C LYS A 65 -3.16 -0.28 4.26
N ARG A 66 -3.69 -1.05 5.23
CA ARG A 66 -4.53 -2.20 4.97
C ARG A 66 -6.00 -1.82 5.04
N VAL A 67 -6.77 -2.24 4.05
CA VAL A 67 -8.22 -2.10 4.04
C VAL A 67 -8.82 -3.06 5.06
N ALA A 68 -9.48 -2.53 6.09
CA ALA A 68 -10.17 -3.35 7.08
C ALA A 68 -11.58 -3.70 6.60
N GLN A 69 -12.34 -2.72 6.09
CA GLN A 69 -13.72 -2.89 5.64
C GLN A 69 -14.20 -1.74 4.76
N ARG A 70 -15.26 -1.99 3.98
CA ARG A 70 -16.03 -0.96 3.26
C ARG A 70 -16.98 -0.27 4.24
N ARG A 71 -17.10 1.05 4.16
CA ARG A 71 -18.14 1.85 4.82
C ARG A 71 -18.90 2.68 3.76
N GLU A 72 -19.99 3.34 4.17
CA GLU A 72 -20.89 4.07 3.27
C GLU A 72 -20.16 5.07 2.35
N SER A 73 -19.25 5.86 2.91
CA SER A 73 -18.55 6.93 2.19
C SER A 73 -17.15 6.57 1.67
N GLY A 74 -16.69 5.33 1.87
CA GLY A 74 -15.29 5.01 1.57
C GLY A 74 -14.77 3.72 2.20
N TRP A 75 -13.47 3.68 2.42
CA TRP A 75 -12.74 2.58 3.02
C TRP A 75 -12.27 2.93 4.42
N TRP A 76 -12.48 2.01 5.36
CA TRP A 76 -11.81 2.06 6.65
C TRP A 76 -10.48 1.33 6.54
N VAL A 77 -9.39 2.07 6.65
CA VAL A 77 -8.01 1.59 6.49
C VAL A 77 -7.24 1.69 7.80
N LEU A 78 -6.44 0.67 8.10
CA LEU A 78 -5.65 0.58 9.33
C LEU A 78 -4.19 0.28 8.99
N GLY A 79 -3.27 0.73 9.85
CA GLY A 79 -1.91 0.20 9.85
C GLY A 79 -1.87 -1.21 10.43
N ASP A 80 -0.96 -2.05 9.95
CA ASP A 80 -0.68 -3.34 10.62
C ASP A 80 0.05 -3.14 11.96
N ASN A 81 0.76 -2.01 12.10
CA ASN A 81 1.36 -1.57 13.35
C ASN A 81 0.44 -0.54 14.04
N ALA A 82 -0.34 -1.00 15.02
CA ALA A 82 -1.26 -0.16 15.79
C ALA A 82 -0.58 0.97 16.58
N TYR A 83 0.74 0.91 16.81
CA TYR A 83 1.48 1.94 17.56
C TYR A 83 2.00 3.08 16.69
N ALA A 84 1.90 2.97 15.35
CA ALA A 84 2.42 3.98 14.43
C ALA A 84 1.44 5.12 14.15
N GLY A 85 0.15 4.94 14.44
CA GLY A 85 -0.91 5.90 14.12
C GLY A 85 -1.01 6.24 12.62
N GLY A 86 -1.65 7.38 12.34
CA GLY A 86 -1.86 7.92 11.01
C GLY A 86 -2.75 7.03 10.16
N ASP A 87 -3.84 6.50 10.74
CA ASP A 87 -4.82 5.68 10.02
C ASP A 87 -6.25 6.19 10.21
N SER A 88 -7.26 5.40 9.81
CA SER A 88 -8.66 5.85 9.88
C SER A 88 -9.15 6.15 11.29
N THR A 89 -8.43 5.70 12.32
CA THR A 89 -8.72 6.10 13.72
C THR A 89 -8.50 7.58 13.93
N ASP A 90 -7.58 8.20 13.18
CA ASP A 90 -7.22 9.60 13.30
C ASP A 90 -7.99 10.50 12.33
N TYR A 91 -8.15 10.06 11.07
CA TYR A 91 -8.76 10.88 10.00
C TYR A 91 -10.10 10.36 9.47
N GLY A 92 -10.61 9.24 9.99
CA GLY A 92 -11.89 8.67 9.58
C GLY A 92 -11.84 7.90 8.26
N VAL A 93 -13.01 7.82 7.60
CA VAL A 93 -13.19 7.03 6.37
C VAL A 93 -12.47 7.69 5.20
N VAL A 94 -11.72 6.90 4.41
CA VAL A 94 -11.03 7.37 3.21
C VAL A 94 -11.92 7.20 1.98
N PRO A 95 -12.30 8.29 1.28
CA PRO A 95 -13.05 8.21 0.02
C PRO A 95 -12.38 7.33 -1.04
N ASP A 96 -13.19 6.73 -1.93
CA ASP A 96 -12.71 5.80 -2.96
C ASP A 96 -11.72 6.44 -3.95
N ASP A 97 -11.88 7.73 -4.26
CA ASP A 97 -11.03 8.51 -5.16
C ASP A 97 -9.62 8.76 -4.61
N LEU A 98 -9.45 8.72 -3.28
CA LEU A 98 -8.13 8.82 -2.66
C LEU A 98 -7.36 7.50 -2.71
N VAL A 99 -8.02 6.38 -2.98
CA VAL A 99 -7.38 5.06 -3.08
C VAL A 99 -6.84 4.87 -4.49
N LEU A 100 -5.52 4.97 -4.64
CA LEU A 100 -4.86 4.96 -5.95
C LEU A 100 -4.74 3.55 -6.53
N GLY A 101 -4.43 2.58 -5.69
CA GLY A 101 -4.16 1.23 -6.18
C GLY A 101 -3.85 0.21 -5.10
N ARG A 102 -3.85 -1.05 -5.53
CA ARG A 102 -3.60 -2.21 -4.69
C ARG A 102 -2.15 -2.67 -4.81
N VAL A 103 -1.51 -2.92 -3.67
CA VAL A 103 -0.20 -3.56 -3.62
C VAL A 103 -0.34 -5.05 -3.93
N ARG A 104 0.36 -5.52 -4.95
CA ARG A 104 0.36 -6.93 -5.38
C ARG A 104 1.55 -7.69 -4.82
N PHE A 105 2.69 -7.02 -4.74
CA PHE A 105 3.96 -7.66 -4.42
C PHE A 105 4.86 -6.72 -3.64
N ARG A 106 5.65 -7.27 -2.71
CA ARG A 106 6.76 -6.54 -2.09
C ARG A 106 8.08 -7.24 -2.42
N TYR A 107 9.14 -6.46 -2.62
CA TYR A 107 10.49 -6.96 -2.80
C TYR A 107 11.50 -6.06 -2.08
N ARG A 108 12.54 -6.65 -1.49
CA ARG A 108 13.61 -5.88 -0.82
C ARG A 108 14.77 -5.65 -1.76
N PRO A 109 15.18 -4.40 -2.05
CA PRO A 109 16.31 -4.14 -2.92
C PRO A 109 17.57 -4.87 -2.41
N ARG A 110 18.28 -5.50 -3.34
CA ARG A 110 19.48 -6.26 -3.02
C ARG A 110 20.67 -5.34 -2.83
N ARG A 111 21.53 -5.67 -1.88
CA ARG A 111 22.89 -5.15 -1.92
C ARG A 111 23.60 -5.73 -3.15
N PRO A 112 24.26 -4.91 -3.98
CA PRO A 112 24.84 -5.33 -5.27
C PRO A 112 25.99 -6.34 -5.16
N ASP A 113 26.43 -6.68 -3.95
CA ASP A 113 27.67 -7.42 -3.70
C ASP A 113 27.53 -8.96 -3.65
N ARG A 114 26.49 -9.54 -4.28
CA ARG A 114 26.31 -11.01 -4.29
C ARG A 114 25.91 -11.53 -5.67
N ARG A 115 26.91 -11.99 -6.44
CA ARG A 115 26.78 -12.52 -7.82
C ARG A 115 26.46 -14.02 -7.90
N SER A 116 26.16 -14.69 -6.79
CA SER A 116 25.83 -16.13 -6.79
C SER A 116 24.36 -16.38 -7.17
N PRO A 117 24.05 -17.25 -8.15
CA PRO A 117 22.68 -17.60 -8.54
C PRO A 117 21.87 -18.22 -7.39
N TRP A 118 22.51 -18.99 -6.51
CA TRP A 118 21.87 -19.53 -5.30
C TRP A 118 21.56 -18.45 -4.27
N ALA A 119 22.43 -17.45 -4.15
CA ALA A 119 22.12 -16.26 -3.36
C ALA A 119 20.96 -15.47 -4.00
N LEU A 120 20.79 -15.53 -5.34
CA LEU A 120 19.61 -14.95 -5.99
C LEU A 120 18.31 -15.68 -5.65
N LEU A 121 18.32 -17.00 -5.68
CA LEU A 121 17.15 -17.81 -5.34
C LEU A 121 16.76 -17.65 -3.86
N GLY A 122 17.74 -17.72 -2.95
CA GLY A 122 17.51 -17.51 -1.52
C GLY A 122 17.03 -16.10 -1.16
N TRP A 123 17.53 -15.07 -1.85
CA TRP A 123 16.98 -13.72 -1.73
C TRP A 123 15.55 -13.66 -2.28
N ALA A 124 15.28 -14.19 -3.48
CA ALA A 124 13.94 -14.12 -4.07
C ALA A 124 12.89 -14.79 -3.17
N LEU A 125 13.21 -15.95 -2.59
CA LEU A 125 12.30 -16.68 -1.69
C LEU A 125 12.03 -15.96 -0.34
N SER A 126 12.95 -15.10 0.10
CA SER A 126 12.84 -14.39 1.39
C SER A 126 12.38 -12.94 1.27
N ALA A 127 12.74 -12.26 0.19
CA ALA A 127 12.55 -10.83 -0.02
C ALA A 127 11.36 -10.51 -0.90
N ALA A 128 11.05 -11.36 -1.88
CA ALA A 128 10.02 -11.16 -2.87
C ALA A 128 8.77 -11.96 -2.48
N ARG A 129 7.79 -11.29 -1.86
CA ARG A 129 6.58 -11.95 -1.36
C ARG A 129 5.31 -11.31 -1.93
N PRO A 130 4.35 -12.14 -2.39
CA PRO A 130 3.01 -11.65 -2.71
C PRO A 130 2.35 -11.08 -1.46
N VAL A 131 1.73 -9.91 -1.59
CA VAL A 131 0.94 -9.32 -0.52
C VAL A 131 -0.49 -9.83 -0.69
N PHE A 132 -0.77 -10.98 -0.10
CA PHE A 132 -2.10 -11.55 -0.15
C PHE A 132 -3.07 -10.72 0.68
N SER A 133 -4.32 -10.64 0.20
CA SER A 133 -5.45 -10.23 1.02
C SER A 133 -5.55 -11.23 2.17
N GLY A 134 -5.09 -10.85 3.36
CA GLY A 134 -5.37 -11.63 4.55
C GLY A 134 -6.88 -11.72 4.65
N ARG A 135 -7.44 -12.94 4.51
CA ARG A 135 -8.88 -13.17 4.74
C ARG A 135 -9.15 -12.59 6.13
N SER A 136 -9.96 -11.53 6.19
CA SER A 136 -10.34 -10.86 7.43
C SER A 136 -11.20 -11.80 8.26
N GLY A 137 -10.58 -12.85 8.81
CA GLY A 137 -11.14 -13.64 9.88
C GLY A 137 -11.01 -12.80 11.13
N ARG A 138 -12.12 -12.19 11.55
CA ARG A 138 -12.45 -11.81 12.93
C ARG A 138 -11.27 -11.94 13.91
N ALA A 139 -10.46 -10.89 14.04
CA ALA A 139 -9.88 -10.61 15.34
C ALA A 139 -10.99 -9.95 16.16
N ALA A 140 -11.96 -10.77 16.57
CA ALA A 140 -12.89 -10.41 17.63
C ALA A 140 -12.03 -10.28 18.89
N SER A 141 -11.57 -9.07 19.17
CA SER A 141 -11.11 -8.72 20.51
C SER A 141 -12.33 -8.86 21.43
N ARG A 142 -12.55 -10.07 21.96
CA ARG A 142 -13.29 -10.29 23.20
C ARG A 142 -12.50 -9.54 24.27
N ARG A 143 -12.78 -8.24 24.41
CA ARG A 143 -12.49 -7.53 25.65
C ARG A 143 -13.42 -8.17 26.66
N LEU A 144 -12.89 -9.11 27.42
CA LEU A 144 -13.48 -9.55 28.68
C LEU A 144 -13.61 -8.29 29.54
N ARG A 145 -14.82 -7.74 29.63
CA ARG A 145 -15.16 -6.86 30.75
C ARG A 145 -15.21 -7.77 31.97
N ALA A 146 -14.20 -7.67 32.81
CA ALA A 146 -14.37 -7.97 34.22
C ALA A 146 -15.37 -6.96 34.79
N ARG A 147 -16.30 -7.46 35.59
CA ARG A 147 -17.27 -6.67 36.36
C ARG A 147 -16.58 -5.98 37.52
#